data_AF-A0A2L1GKQ9-F1
#
_entry.id   AF-A0A2L1GKQ9-F1
#
_cell.length_a   1.000
_cell.length_b   1.000
_cell.length_c   1.000
_cell.angle_alpha   90.00
_cell.angle_beta   90.00
_cell.angle_gamma   90.00
#
_symmetry.space_group_name_H-M   'P 1'
#
loop_
_entity.id
_entity.type
_entity.pdbx_description
1 polymer ?
#
loop_
_entity_poly.entity_id
_entity_poly.type
_entity_poly.pdbx_seq_one_letter_code
_entity_poly.pdbx_strand_id
1 'polypeptide(L)'
;MKVFKYALTVIMIIIFIILSLVAWDSWEYKKEKKFRSGVSALKSENYDLAYEYLLPYVEAGNASAQRMLGEIYAFGLGRESNILRAKMWFRKADCKEPDDGETEYFVALDFLDEEHLVPIDTIKALEWLQIAAEAGNPKAQIILTDQAKQAAMNLSVPQETINKWRKFLGYPEN
;
A
#
# COMPACT_ATOMS: atom_id res chain seq x y z
N MET A 1 18.67 52.26 -32.14
CA MET A 1 17.53 51.36 -32.42
C MET A 1 17.78 49.87 -32.10
N LYS A 2 18.98 49.31 -32.29
CA LYS A 2 19.28 47.90 -31.94
C LYS A 2 19.21 47.60 -30.43
N VAL A 3 19.77 48.47 -29.57
CA VAL A 3 19.77 48.31 -28.10
C VAL A 3 18.36 48.21 -27.50
N PHE A 4 17.41 48.99 -28.00
CA PHE A 4 16.00 48.93 -27.56
C PHE A 4 15.33 47.60 -27.92
N LYS A 5 15.65 47.04 -29.10
CA LYS A 5 15.16 45.72 -29.50
C LYS A 5 15.71 44.62 -28.58
N TYR A 6 16.99 44.68 -28.21
CA TYR A 6 17.59 43.72 -27.26
C TYR A 6 16.97 43.82 -25.86
N ALA A 7 16.76 45.03 -25.35
CA ALA A 7 16.10 45.23 -24.06
C ALA A 7 14.67 44.65 -24.05
N LEU A 8 13.89 44.89 -25.10
CA LEU A 8 12.53 44.34 -25.24
C LEU A 8 12.54 42.80 -25.30
N THR A 9 13.49 42.20 -26.03
CA THR A 9 13.60 40.74 -26.09
C THR A 9 13.98 40.12 -24.75
N VAL A 10 14.87 40.76 -23.98
CA VAL A 10 15.27 40.27 -22.65
C VAL A 10 14.09 40.33 -21.68
N ILE A 11 13.31 41.42 -21.69
CA ILE A 11 12.11 41.55 -20.85
C ILE A 11 11.08 40.48 -21.20
N MET A 12 10.84 40.20 -22.48
CA MET A 12 9.90 39.16 -22.91
C MET A 12 10.32 37.76 -22.46
N ILE A 13 11.62 37.45 -22.50
CA ILE A 13 12.16 36.18 -22.01
C ILE A 13 11.96 36.06 -20.49
N ILE A 14 12.23 37.13 -19.73
CA ILE A 14 12.02 37.14 -18.28
C ILE A 14 10.54 36.93 -17.94
N ILE A 15 9.63 37.60 -18.63
CA ILE A 15 8.18 37.42 -18.44
C ILE A 15 7.77 35.97 -18.75
N PHE A 16 8.27 35.39 -19.84
CA PHE A 16 7.96 34.01 -20.21
C PHE A 16 8.46 33.00 -19.16
N ILE A 17 9.66 33.20 -18.61
CA ILE A 17 10.20 32.37 -17.52
C ILE A 17 9.32 32.49 -16.27
N ILE A 18 8.94 33.71 -15.89
CA ILE A 18 8.07 33.95 -14.72
C ILE A 18 6.70 33.28 -14.93
N LEU A 19 6.08 33.43 -16.10
CA LEU A 19 4.78 32.80 -16.41
C LEU A 19 4.88 31.27 -16.39
N SER A 20 5.98 30.71 -16.91
CA SER A 20 6.22 29.27 -16.88
C SER A 20 6.38 28.74 -15.45
N LEU A 21 7.11 29.47 -14.59
CA LEU A 21 7.27 29.12 -13.17
C LEU A 21 5.95 29.20 -12.40
N VAL A 22 5.16 30.26 -12.62
CA VAL A 22 3.83 30.41 -11.98
C VAL A 22 2.86 29.34 -12.47
N ALA A 23 2.87 29.02 -13.77
CA ALA A 23 2.06 27.94 -14.32
C ALA A 23 2.44 26.58 -13.72
N TRP A 24 3.74 26.31 -13.60
CA TRP A 24 4.26 25.10 -12.96
C TRP A 24 3.83 24.99 -11.50
N ASP A 25 4.03 26.05 -10.71
CA ASP A 25 3.65 26.08 -9.29
C ASP A 25 2.13 25.89 -9.11
N SER A 26 1.33 26.53 -9.97
CA SER A 26 -0.14 26.37 -9.95
C SER A 26 -0.59 24.95 -10.27
N TRP A 27 0.13 24.26 -11.17
CA TRP A 27 -0.17 22.89 -11.57
C TRP A 27 0.23 21.91 -10.46
N GLU A 28 1.44 22.04 -9.92
CA GLU A 28 1.91 21.20 -8.82
C GLU A 28 1.07 21.41 -7.56
N TYR A 29 0.65 22.64 -7.27
CA TYR A 29 -0.28 22.94 -6.18
C TYR A 29 -1.61 22.19 -6.33
N LYS A 30 -2.23 22.22 -7.51
CA LYS A 30 -3.49 21.50 -7.76
C LYS A 30 -3.33 20.00 -7.62
N LYS A 31 -2.20 19.47 -8.07
CA LYS A 31 -1.82 18.06 -7.93
C LYS A 31 -1.61 17.71 -6.45
N GLU A 32 -0.80 18.45 -5.70
CA GLU A 32 -0.59 18.19 -4.28
C GLU A 32 -1.91 18.27 -3.48
N LYS A 33 -2.77 19.24 -3.81
CA LYS A 33 -4.09 19.39 -3.18
C LYS A 33 -4.99 18.17 -3.38
N LYS A 34 -5.06 17.63 -4.61
CA LYS A 34 -5.87 16.43 -4.91
C LYS A 34 -5.33 15.20 -4.20
N PHE A 35 -4.01 15.01 -4.13
CA PHE A 35 -3.41 13.92 -3.37
C PHE A 35 -3.79 13.99 -1.89
N ARG A 36 -3.60 15.15 -1.26
CA ARG A 36 -4.01 15.39 0.14
C ARG A 36 -5.50 15.16 0.36
N SER A 37 -6.32 15.54 -0.61
CA SER A 37 -7.77 15.29 -0.56
C SER A 37 -8.09 13.81 -0.62
N GLY A 38 -7.37 13.03 -1.45
CA GLY A 38 -7.50 11.56 -1.50
C GLY A 38 -7.10 10.90 -0.17
N VAL A 39 -5.98 11.31 0.42
CA VAL A 39 -5.55 10.83 1.74
C VAL A 39 -6.55 11.21 2.84
N SER A 40 -7.09 12.42 2.79
CA SER A 40 -8.13 12.87 3.73
C SER A 40 -9.42 12.08 3.56
N ALA A 41 -9.78 11.72 2.33
CA ALA A 41 -10.96 10.91 2.04
C ALA A 41 -10.83 9.49 2.60
N LEU A 42 -9.64 8.88 2.52
CA LEU A 42 -9.35 7.59 3.20
C LEU A 42 -9.62 7.66 4.70
N LYS A 43 -9.10 8.71 5.36
CA LYS A 43 -9.29 8.92 6.81
C LYS A 43 -10.73 9.20 7.20
N SER A 44 -11.54 9.68 6.26
CA SER A 44 -12.96 9.97 6.47
C SER A 44 -13.84 8.82 5.97
N GLU A 45 -13.25 7.66 5.69
CA GLU A 45 -13.92 6.45 5.16
C GLU A 45 -14.68 6.66 3.84
N ASN A 46 -14.39 7.75 3.13
CA ASN A 46 -14.95 8.01 1.80
C ASN A 46 -14.05 7.39 0.74
N TYR A 47 -14.12 6.06 0.67
CA TYR A 47 -13.19 5.27 -0.13
C TYR A 47 -13.37 5.40 -1.64
N ASP A 48 -14.59 5.68 -2.12
CA ASP A 48 -14.83 5.95 -3.54
C ASP A 48 -14.13 7.23 -3.99
N LEU A 49 -14.27 8.30 -3.19
CA LEU A 49 -13.62 9.57 -3.45
C LEU A 49 -12.10 9.47 -3.29
N ALA A 50 -11.65 8.72 -2.29
CA ALA A 50 -10.24 8.42 -2.11
C ALA A 50 -9.65 7.72 -3.34
N TYR A 51 -10.33 6.69 -3.84
CA TYR A 51 -9.92 5.97 -5.05
C TYR A 51 -9.82 6.91 -6.25
N GLU A 52 -10.85 7.73 -6.49
CA GLU A 52 -10.87 8.67 -7.62
C GLU A 52 -9.73 9.68 -7.53
N TYR A 53 -9.47 10.22 -6.34
CA TYR A 53 -8.42 11.21 -6.13
C TYR A 53 -7.01 10.60 -6.15
N LEU A 54 -6.82 9.34 -5.74
CA LEU A 54 -5.52 8.68 -5.72
C LEU A 54 -5.14 8.06 -7.07
N LEU A 55 -6.12 7.66 -7.90
CA LEU A 55 -5.87 6.96 -9.17
C LEU A 55 -4.87 7.67 -10.10
N PRO A 56 -4.93 9.00 -10.32
CA PRO A 56 -3.96 9.68 -11.19
C PRO A 56 -2.51 9.58 -10.66
N TYR A 57 -2.31 9.46 -9.35
CA TYR A 57 -1.00 9.34 -8.72
C TYR A 57 -0.48 7.91 -8.81
N VAL A 58 -1.38 6.94 -8.70
CA VAL A 58 -1.09 5.51 -8.94
C VAL A 58 -0.55 5.31 -10.35
N GLU A 59 -1.25 5.87 -11.35
CA GLU A 59 -0.86 5.83 -12.76
C GLU A 59 0.46 6.55 -13.02
N ALA A 60 0.72 7.65 -12.29
CA ALA A 60 1.98 8.38 -12.33
C ALA A 60 3.14 7.72 -11.56
N GLY A 61 2.95 6.52 -11.00
CA GLY A 61 4.02 5.79 -10.32
C GLY A 61 4.30 6.25 -8.88
N ASN A 62 3.40 7.01 -8.26
CA ASN A 62 3.58 7.44 -6.88
C ASN A 62 3.46 6.24 -5.92
N ALA A 63 4.57 5.85 -5.31
CA ALA A 63 4.62 4.70 -4.40
C ALA A 63 3.64 4.79 -3.23
N SER A 64 3.41 5.99 -2.68
CA SER A 64 2.45 6.16 -1.57
C SER A 64 1.01 5.95 -2.03
N ALA A 65 0.64 6.49 -3.19
CA ALA A 65 -0.68 6.27 -3.77
C ALA A 65 -0.90 4.80 -4.16
N GLN A 66 0.13 4.13 -4.70
CA GLN A 66 0.09 2.72 -5.03
C GLN A 66 -0.11 1.85 -3.77
N ARG A 67 0.58 2.16 -2.68
CA ARG A 67 0.38 1.48 -1.38
C ARG A 67 -1.05 1.66 -0.87
N MET A 68 -1.55 2.89 -0.86
CA MET A 68 -2.94 3.19 -0.47
C MET A 68 -3.97 2.47 -1.34
N LEU A 69 -3.71 2.34 -2.65
CA LEU A 69 -4.59 1.56 -3.53
C LEU A 69 -4.51 0.06 -3.22
N GLY A 70 -3.32 -0.43 -2.86
CA GLY A 70 -3.12 -1.78 -2.34
C GLY A 70 -3.97 -2.04 -1.11
N GLU A 71 -3.95 -1.12 -0.13
CA GLU A 71 -4.78 -1.17 1.09
C GLU A 71 -6.28 -1.19 0.77
N ILE A 72 -6.75 -0.32 -0.13
CA ILE A 72 -8.16 -0.31 -0.58
C ILE A 72 -8.60 -1.71 -1.04
N TYR A 73 -7.76 -2.39 -1.84
CA TYR A 73 -8.07 -3.75 -2.30
C TYR A 73 -7.82 -4.82 -1.25
N ALA A 74 -6.86 -4.65 -0.34
CA ALA A 74 -6.58 -5.63 0.70
C ALA A 74 -7.74 -5.71 1.69
N PHE A 75 -8.19 -4.55 2.19
CA PHE A 75 -9.23 -4.45 3.20
C PHE A 75 -10.65 -4.43 2.62
N GLY A 76 -10.81 -4.20 1.31
CA GLY A 76 -12.11 -4.11 0.66
C GLY A 76 -12.84 -2.80 0.99
N LEU A 77 -12.11 -1.68 0.95
CA LEU A 77 -12.60 -0.37 1.38
C LEU A 77 -13.35 0.32 0.22
N GLY A 78 -14.68 0.36 0.29
CA GLY A 78 -15.54 0.88 -0.80
C GLY A 78 -15.49 0.07 -2.10
N ARG A 79 -14.73 -1.02 -2.13
CA ARG A 79 -14.59 -1.95 -3.26
C ARG A 79 -14.46 -3.37 -2.72
N GLU A 80 -14.74 -4.35 -3.57
CA GLU A 80 -14.53 -5.75 -3.21
C GLU A 80 -13.04 -6.03 -2.93
N SER A 81 -12.76 -6.79 -1.87
CA SER A 81 -11.39 -7.21 -1.55
C SER A 81 -10.82 -8.04 -2.69
N ASN A 82 -9.56 -7.79 -3.04
CA ASN A 82 -8.88 -8.48 -4.11
C ASN A 82 -7.37 -8.60 -3.83
N ILE A 83 -6.97 -9.75 -3.32
CA ILE A 83 -5.57 -10.07 -2.96
C ILE A 83 -4.63 -9.85 -4.15
N LEU A 84 -5.01 -10.31 -5.35
CA LEU A 84 -4.15 -10.19 -6.53
C LEU A 84 -3.87 -8.72 -6.90
N ARG A 85 -4.91 -7.88 -6.86
CA ARG A 85 -4.75 -6.44 -7.10
C ARG A 85 -3.97 -5.76 -5.98
N ALA A 86 -4.24 -6.11 -4.73
CA ALA A 86 -3.50 -5.57 -3.59
C ALA A 86 -1.99 -5.86 -3.71
N LYS A 87 -1.61 -7.14 -3.91
CA LYS A 87 -0.23 -7.55 -4.14
C LYS A 87 0.42 -6.85 -5.34
N MET A 88 -0.32 -6.72 -6.45
CA MET A 88 0.18 -6.02 -7.62
C MET A 88 0.53 -4.56 -7.29
N TRP A 89 -0.30 -3.87 -6.50
CA TRP A 89 -0.06 -2.47 -6.14
C TRP A 89 1.01 -2.30 -5.08
N PHE A 90 1.08 -3.19 -4.07
CA PHE A 90 2.17 -3.21 -3.09
C PHE A 90 3.52 -3.43 -3.76
N ARG A 91 3.64 -4.42 -4.65
CA ARG A 91 4.87 -4.66 -5.43
C ARG A 91 5.27 -3.51 -6.32
N LYS A 92 4.30 -2.75 -6.85
CA LYS A 92 4.59 -1.53 -7.62
C LYS A 92 5.05 -0.39 -6.73
N ALA A 93 4.50 -0.28 -5.51
CA ALA A 93 4.89 0.74 -4.54
C ALA A 93 6.32 0.52 -4.02
N ASP A 94 6.67 -0.75 -3.78
CA ASP A 94 7.96 -1.15 -3.24
C ASP A 94 8.83 -1.73 -4.37
N CYS A 95 9.38 -0.84 -5.20
CA CYS A 95 10.21 -1.15 -6.38
C CYS A 95 11.56 -1.85 -6.08
N LYS A 96 11.72 -2.56 -4.95
CA LYS A 96 13.01 -3.11 -4.53
C LYS A 96 12.93 -4.61 -4.22
N GLU A 97 13.79 -5.34 -4.94
CA GLU A 97 14.30 -6.70 -4.61
C GLU A 97 13.23 -7.77 -4.33
N PRO A 98 13.60 -9.05 -4.15
CA PRO A 98 12.62 -10.07 -3.76
C PRO A 98 12.00 -9.66 -2.42
N ASP A 99 10.70 -9.44 -2.44
CA ASP A 99 9.90 -9.19 -1.23
C ASP A 99 9.90 -10.46 -0.38
N ASP A 100 10.38 -10.36 0.85
CA ASP A 100 10.41 -11.42 1.85
C ASP A 100 9.05 -11.59 2.54
N GLY A 101 7.99 -10.98 2.00
CA GLY A 101 6.62 -11.09 2.50
C GLY A 101 6.33 -10.17 3.67
N GLU A 102 7.19 -9.19 3.95
CA GLU A 102 7.00 -8.27 5.08
C GLU A 102 5.76 -7.39 4.89
N THR A 103 5.45 -6.97 3.65
CA THR A 103 4.23 -6.19 3.38
C THR A 103 2.97 -7.01 3.66
N GLU A 104 2.91 -8.25 3.16
CA GLU A 104 1.77 -9.13 3.43
C GLU A 104 1.66 -9.50 4.90
N TYR A 105 2.79 -9.61 5.62
CA TYR A 105 2.80 -9.80 7.06
C TYR A 105 2.14 -8.62 7.79
N PHE A 106 2.49 -7.37 7.44
CA PHE A 106 1.86 -6.20 8.06
C PHE A 106 0.37 -6.10 7.74
N VAL A 107 -0.03 -6.36 6.50
CA VAL A 107 -1.47 -6.41 6.15
C VAL A 107 -2.20 -7.47 6.97
N ALA A 108 -1.56 -8.61 7.23
CA ALA A 108 -2.14 -9.64 8.09
C ALA A 108 -2.30 -9.16 9.54
N LEU A 109 -1.32 -8.40 10.05
CA LEU A 109 -1.39 -7.80 11.38
C LEU A 109 -2.52 -6.77 11.48
N ASP A 110 -2.83 -6.02 10.43
CA ASP A 110 -3.96 -5.07 10.44
C ASP A 110 -5.33 -5.77 10.56
N PHE A 111 -5.41 -7.09 10.27
CA PHE A 111 -6.59 -7.91 10.54
C PHE A 111 -6.59 -8.52 11.96
N LEU A 112 -5.55 -8.23 12.76
CA LEU A 112 -5.43 -8.57 14.17
C LEU A 112 -5.51 -7.26 14.97
N ASP A 113 -6.40 -7.17 15.95
CA ASP A 113 -6.46 -6.00 16.82
C ASP A 113 -5.13 -5.84 17.60
N GLU A 114 -4.40 -4.75 17.38
CA GLU A 114 -3.13 -4.46 18.07
C GLU A 114 -3.31 -4.29 19.59
N GLU A 115 -4.50 -3.91 20.05
CA GLU A 115 -4.76 -3.62 21.48
C GLU A 115 -5.13 -4.89 22.28
N HIS A 116 -5.69 -5.92 21.62
CA HIS A 116 -6.18 -7.13 22.29
C HIS A 116 -5.73 -8.45 21.67
N LEU A 117 -4.99 -8.44 20.56
CA LEU A 117 -4.63 -9.64 19.79
C LEU A 117 -5.88 -10.49 19.44
N VAL A 118 -7.01 -9.83 19.17
CA VAL A 118 -8.25 -10.46 18.73
C VAL A 118 -8.40 -10.22 17.22
N PRO A 119 -8.63 -11.26 16.41
CA PRO A 119 -8.82 -11.08 14.97
C PRO A 119 -10.07 -10.26 14.70
N ILE A 120 -9.92 -9.18 13.92
CA ILE A 120 -11.04 -8.46 13.31
C ILE A 120 -11.65 -9.36 12.23
N ASP A 121 -10.80 -10.07 11.49
CA ASP A 121 -11.17 -11.09 10.52
C ASP A 121 -10.10 -12.19 10.49
N THR A 122 -10.34 -13.28 11.24
CA THR A 122 -9.43 -14.42 11.35
C THR A 122 -9.09 -15.02 9.98
N ILE A 123 -10.06 -15.05 9.06
CA ILE A 123 -9.88 -15.67 7.75
C ILE A 123 -8.88 -14.82 6.94
N LYS A 124 -9.10 -13.51 6.86
CA LYS A 124 -8.19 -12.62 6.13
C LYS A 124 -6.81 -12.56 6.77
N ALA A 125 -6.71 -12.55 8.10
CA ALA A 125 -5.42 -12.60 8.78
C ALA A 125 -4.63 -13.86 8.37
N LEU A 126 -5.27 -15.03 8.34
CA LEU A 126 -4.63 -16.28 7.94
C LEU A 126 -4.26 -16.31 6.45
N GLU A 127 -5.11 -15.78 5.56
CA GLU A 127 -4.81 -15.68 4.13
C GLU A 127 -3.56 -14.83 3.88
N TRP A 128 -3.46 -13.66 4.52
CA TRP A 128 -2.31 -12.77 4.37
C TRP A 128 -1.05 -13.33 5.05
N LEU A 129 -1.16 -13.98 6.22
CA LEU A 129 -0.05 -14.70 6.85
C LEU A 129 0.47 -15.83 5.96
N GLN A 130 -0.42 -16.58 5.30
CA GLN A 130 0.00 -17.62 4.36
C GLN A 130 0.81 -17.03 3.21
N ILE A 131 0.32 -15.94 2.61
CA ILE A 131 1.03 -15.27 1.51
C ILE A 131 2.42 -14.78 1.95
N ALA A 132 2.50 -14.17 3.14
CA ALA A 132 3.77 -13.72 3.71
C ALA A 132 4.74 -14.90 3.94
N ALA A 133 4.25 -16.00 4.50
CA ALA A 133 5.06 -17.19 4.77
C ALA A 133 5.59 -17.86 3.48
N GLU A 134 4.76 -17.92 2.43
CA GLU A 134 5.14 -18.41 1.09
C GLU A 134 6.17 -17.50 0.41
N ALA A 135 6.16 -16.20 0.69
CA ALA A 135 7.16 -15.25 0.23
C ALA A 135 8.48 -15.31 1.02
N GLY A 136 8.51 -16.06 2.14
CA GLY A 136 9.71 -16.26 2.95
C GLY A 136 9.71 -15.55 4.29
N ASN A 137 8.60 -14.94 4.70
CA ASN A 137 8.55 -14.15 5.93
C ASN A 137 8.67 -15.06 7.17
N PRO A 138 9.76 -14.96 7.97
CA PRO A 138 9.97 -15.88 9.07
C PRO A 138 8.96 -15.67 10.21
N LYS A 139 8.45 -14.45 10.41
CA LYS A 139 7.45 -14.17 11.46
C LYS A 139 6.13 -14.88 11.12
N ALA A 140 5.68 -14.78 9.88
CA ALA A 140 4.48 -15.45 9.40
C ALA A 140 4.62 -16.98 9.47
N GLN A 141 5.76 -17.53 9.05
CA GLN A 141 6.06 -18.96 9.14
C GLN A 141 5.95 -19.49 10.57
N ILE A 142 6.48 -18.75 11.55
CA ILE A 142 6.39 -19.15 12.95
C ILE A 142 4.94 -19.08 13.44
N ILE A 143 4.18 -18.03 13.11
CA ILE A 143 2.78 -17.89 13.56
C ILE A 143 1.92 -19.06 13.04
N LEU A 144 2.07 -19.44 11.77
CA LEU A 144 1.29 -20.53 11.16
C LEU A 144 1.62 -21.92 11.73
N THR A 145 2.76 -22.08 12.41
CA THR A 145 3.25 -23.38 12.88
C THR A 145 3.29 -23.52 14.41
N ASP A 146 3.25 -22.40 15.14
CA ASP A 146 3.28 -22.33 16.60
C ASP A 146 1.87 -22.12 17.18
N GLN A 147 1.33 -23.18 17.78
CA GLN A 147 0.00 -23.19 18.37
C GLN A 147 -0.15 -22.19 19.53
N ALA A 148 0.91 -21.93 20.31
CA ALA A 148 0.83 -21.00 21.44
C ALA A 148 0.67 -19.56 20.94
N LYS A 149 1.36 -19.20 19.84
CA LYS A 149 1.18 -17.90 19.18
C LYS A 149 -0.20 -17.75 18.56
N GLN A 150 -0.70 -18.79 17.90
CA GLN A 150 -2.05 -18.80 17.34
C GLN A 150 -3.10 -18.59 18.42
N ALA A 151 -2.98 -19.30 19.55
CA ALA A 151 -3.87 -19.13 20.69
C ALA A 151 -3.81 -17.73 21.26
N ALA A 152 -2.61 -17.14 21.40
CA ALA A 152 -2.44 -15.75 21.85
C ALA A 152 -3.09 -14.73 20.90
N MET A 153 -3.14 -15.04 19.61
CA MET A 153 -3.80 -14.24 18.57
C MET A 153 -5.25 -14.66 18.30
N ASN A 154 -5.82 -15.57 19.11
CA ASN A 154 -7.14 -16.18 18.92
C ASN A 154 -7.38 -16.72 17.49
N LEU A 155 -6.32 -17.18 16.82
CA LEU A 155 -6.39 -17.78 15.49
C LEU A 155 -6.85 -19.23 15.61
N SER A 156 -8.05 -19.52 15.12
CA SER A 156 -8.58 -20.89 15.06
C SER A 156 -8.12 -21.57 13.77
N VAL A 157 -6.95 -22.23 13.82
CA VAL A 157 -6.41 -23.00 12.70
C VAL A 157 -6.57 -24.50 12.95
N PRO A 158 -7.18 -25.27 12.04
CA PRO A 158 -7.22 -26.73 12.15
C PRO A 158 -5.81 -27.35 12.19
N GLN A 159 -5.59 -28.35 13.04
CA GLN A 159 -4.30 -29.02 13.17
C GLN A 159 -3.80 -29.63 11.84
N GLU A 160 -4.71 -30.10 10.99
CA GLU A 160 -4.37 -30.60 9.65
C GLU A 160 -3.72 -29.51 8.78
N THR A 161 -4.23 -28.28 8.86
CA THR A 161 -3.70 -27.12 8.14
C THR A 161 -2.31 -26.75 8.67
N ILE A 162 -2.14 -26.74 10.00
CA ILE A 162 -0.83 -26.51 10.64
C ILE A 162 0.18 -27.54 10.13
N ASN A 163 -0.18 -28.82 10.10
CA ASN A 163 0.71 -29.89 9.64
C ASN A 163 1.08 -29.73 8.15
N LYS A 164 0.11 -29.35 7.29
CA LYS A 164 0.38 -29.04 5.88
C LYS A 164 1.38 -27.90 5.74
N TRP A 165 1.22 -26.82 6.50
CA TRP A 165 2.15 -25.69 6.49
C TRP A 165 3.53 -26.05 7.04
N ARG A 166 3.62 -26.79 8.15
CA ARG A 166 4.90 -27.27 8.69
C ARG A 166 5.67 -28.07 7.64
N LYS A 167 4.99 -28.98 6.95
CA LYS A 167 5.59 -29.77 5.86
C LYS A 167 6.05 -28.90 4.70
N PHE A 168 5.21 -27.95 4.25
CA PHE A 168 5.56 -27.02 3.17
C PHE A 168 6.79 -26.17 3.52
N LEU A 169 6.87 -25.70 4.76
CA LEU A 169 7.93 -24.82 5.26
C LEU A 169 9.17 -25.58 5.77
N GLY A 170 9.17 -26.91 5.73
CA GLY A 170 10.31 -27.73 6.14
C GLY A 170 10.52 -27.86 7.66
N TYR A 171 9.49 -27.58 8.48
CA TYR A 171 9.54 -27.80 9.92
C TYR A 171 9.28 -29.28 10.27
N PRO A 172 9.96 -29.84 11.28
CA PRO A 172 9.73 -31.21 11.72
C PRO A 172 8.30 -31.39 12.27
N GLU A 173 7.72 -32.57 12.01
CA GLU A 173 6.49 -33.02 12.67
C GLU A 173 6.84 -33.40 14.11
N ASN A 174 6.10 -32.85 15.09
CA ASN A 174 6.27 -33.13 16.51
C ASN A 174 5.33 -34.25 16.96
#